data_AF-A0A847PA66-F1
#
_entry.id   AF-A0A847PA66-F1
#
_cell.length_a   1.000
_cell.length_b   1.000
_cell.length_c   1.000
_cell.angle_alpha   90.00
_cell.angle_beta   90.00
_cell.angle_gamma   90.00
#
_symmetry.space_group_name_H-M   'P 1'
#
loop_
_entity.id
_entity.type
_entity.pdbx_description
1 polymer ?
#
loop_
_entity_poly.entity_id
_entity_poly.type
_entity_poly.pdbx_seq_one_letter_code
_entity_poly.pdbx_strand_id
1 'polypeptide(L)'
;MGKAKGMSHFTFEDGTQVSYVNGNLHQKILPDGEDFTYWENGNVRYRTSADGHNQDFTPDGMLIHESYPSGLVRSWDRHTGMPTYLRNPNGKEFFWDEEGFLLRDIPEEERLERVPLP
;
A
#
# COMPACT_ATOMS: atom_id res chain seq x y z
N MET A 1 -32.69 -15.53 13.73
CA MET A 1 -32.16 -14.52 14.67
C MET A 1 -30.73 -14.20 14.25
N GLY A 2 -30.53 -13.14 13.45
CA GLY A 2 -29.19 -12.77 12.98
C GLY A 2 -28.41 -12.11 14.11
N LYS A 3 -27.22 -12.63 14.45
CA LYS A 3 -26.36 -11.97 15.44
C LYS A 3 -25.94 -10.61 14.90
N ALA A 4 -26.17 -9.56 15.68
CA ALA A 4 -25.62 -8.24 15.41
C ALA A 4 -24.10 -8.37 15.35
N LYS A 5 -23.58 -8.12 14.16
CA LYS A 5 -22.16 -8.08 13.82
C LYS A 5 -21.61 -6.78 14.41
N GLY A 6 -21.10 -6.84 15.64
CA GLY A 6 -20.70 -5.68 16.45
C GLY A 6 -19.26 -5.24 16.20
N MET A 7 -19.03 -3.94 16.28
CA MET A 7 -17.69 -3.35 16.34
C MET A 7 -17.30 -3.14 17.81
N SER A 8 -16.09 -3.52 18.20
CA SER A 8 -15.56 -3.29 19.56
C SER A 8 -14.23 -2.57 19.48
N HIS A 9 -14.04 -1.56 20.32
CA HIS A 9 -12.82 -0.75 20.41
C HIS A 9 -12.18 -0.91 21.79
N PHE A 10 -10.87 -1.05 21.83
CA PHE A 10 -10.06 -1.16 23.04
C PHE A 10 -8.92 -0.16 22.98
N THR A 11 -8.62 0.48 24.11
CA THR A 11 -7.42 1.30 24.29
C THR A 11 -6.62 0.71 25.44
N PHE A 12 -5.34 0.43 25.20
CA PHE A 12 -4.41 -0.12 26.19
C PHE A 12 -3.67 1.00 26.94
N GLU A 13 -3.05 0.67 28.06
CA GLU A 13 -2.32 1.64 28.91
C GLU A 13 -1.16 2.33 28.18
N ASP A 14 -0.54 1.63 27.23
CA ASP A 14 0.53 2.19 26.40
C ASP A 14 0.03 3.21 25.36
N GLY A 15 -1.28 3.35 25.18
CA GLY A 15 -1.92 4.21 24.19
C GLY A 15 -2.29 3.49 22.89
N THR A 16 -1.97 2.20 22.75
CA THR A 16 -2.38 1.40 21.60
C THR A 16 -3.90 1.32 21.54
N GLN A 17 -4.48 1.53 20.37
CA GLN A 17 -5.90 1.39 20.11
C GLN A 17 -6.14 0.25 19.14
N VAL A 18 -7.14 -0.59 19.42
CA VAL A 18 -7.49 -1.74 18.58
C VAL A 18 -8.99 -1.79 18.38
N SER A 19 -9.41 -1.96 17.13
CA SER A 19 -10.80 -2.21 16.77
C SER A 19 -10.99 -3.60 16.16
N TYR A 20 -12.07 -4.26 16.53
CA TYR A 20 -12.52 -5.52 15.94
C TYR A 20 -13.88 -5.31 15.26
N VAL A 21 -14.06 -6.00 14.14
CA VAL A 21 -15.34 -6.08 13.43
C VAL A 21 -15.72 -7.56 13.35
N ASN A 22 -16.82 -7.94 14.00
CA ASN A 22 -17.35 -9.32 14.00
C ASN A 22 -16.39 -10.34 14.60
N GLY A 23 -15.56 -9.92 15.55
CA GLY A 23 -14.55 -10.76 16.20
C GLY A 23 -13.22 -10.84 15.43
N ASN A 24 -13.12 -10.26 14.24
CA ASN A 24 -11.87 -10.15 13.49
C ASN A 24 -11.18 -8.81 13.78
N LEU A 25 -9.86 -8.83 13.94
CA LEU A 25 -9.06 -7.62 14.06
C LEU A 25 -9.25 -6.78 12.79
N HIS A 26 -9.65 -5.51 12.95
CA HIS A 26 -9.94 -4.62 11.84
C HIS A 26 -8.89 -3.51 11.73
N GLN A 27 -8.55 -2.87 12.86
CA GLN A 27 -7.58 -1.78 12.91
C GLN A 27 -6.74 -1.85 14.19
N LYS A 28 -5.49 -1.40 14.10
CA LYS A 28 -4.59 -1.17 15.23
C LYS A 28 -3.85 0.14 15.01
N ILE A 29 -3.96 1.07 15.97
CA ILE A 29 -3.22 2.32 15.99
C ILE A 29 -2.23 2.27 17.16
N LEU A 30 -0.95 2.47 16.88
CA LEU A 30 0.11 2.50 17.87
C LEU A 30 0.26 3.91 18.49
N PRO A 31 0.89 4.03 19.67
CA PRO A 31 1.06 5.31 20.36
C PRO A 31 1.90 6.33 19.58
N ASP A 32 2.79 5.86 18.72
CA ASP A 32 3.60 6.69 17.82
C ASP A 32 2.83 7.20 16.59
N GLY A 33 1.58 6.74 16.41
CA GLY A 33 0.72 7.10 15.28
C GLY A 33 0.79 6.12 14.12
N GLU A 34 1.53 5.01 14.19
CA GLU A 34 1.41 3.98 13.16
C GLU A 34 0.00 3.37 13.16
N ASP A 35 -0.64 3.34 12.00
CA ASP A 35 -1.98 2.80 11.80
C ASP A 35 -1.92 1.58 10.87
N PHE A 36 -2.59 0.51 11.28
CA PHE A 36 -2.69 -0.74 10.54
C PHE A 36 -4.16 -1.10 10.37
N THR A 37 -4.58 -1.41 9.15
CA THR A 37 -5.83 -2.13 8.90
C THR A 37 -5.55 -3.54 8.44
N TYR A 38 -6.49 -4.46 8.69
CA TYR A 38 -6.28 -5.88 8.47
C TYR A 38 -7.37 -6.47 7.55
N TRP A 39 -6.96 -7.46 6.76
CA TRP A 39 -7.85 -8.38 6.09
C TRP A 39 -8.48 -9.36 7.09
N GLU A 40 -9.60 -9.99 6.71
CA GLU A 40 -10.26 -10.98 7.58
C GLU A 40 -9.36 -12.17 7.92
N ASN A 41 -8.36 -12.48 7.09
CA ASN A 41 -7.38 -13.54 7.34
C ASN A 41 -6.25 -13.13 8.30
N GLY A 42 -6.27 -11.91 8.82
CA GLY A 42 -5.29 -11.40 9.79
C GLY A 42 -4.04 -10.79 9.17
N ASN A 43 -3.88 -10.82 7.85
CA ASN A 43 -2.79 -10.11 7.19
C ASN A 43 -3.07 -8.60 7.15
N VAL A 44 -2.01 -7.80 7.19
CA VAL A 44 -2.11 -6.35 7.02
C VAL A 44 -2.70 -6.07 5.63
N ARG A 45 -3.66 -5.16 5.60
CA ARG A 45 -4.22 -4.59 4.37
C ARG A 45 -3.55 -3.26 4.07
N TYR A 46 -3.48 -2.39 5.05
CA TYR A 46 -2.90 -1.06 4.88
C TYR A 46 -2.09 -0.68 6.11
N ARG A 47 -0.97 0.01 5.89
CA ARG A 47 -0.15 0.59 6.95
C ARG A 47 0.14 2.05 6.65
N THR A 48 -0.08 2.92 7.61
CA THR A 48 0.49 4.28 7.65
C THR A 48 1.53 4.30 8.75
N SER A 49 2.79 4.53 8.39
CA SER A 49 3.87 4.76 9.35
C SER A 49 3.74 6.14 9.98
N ALA A 50 4.30 6.34 11.17
CA ALA A 50 4.25 7.61 11.90
C ALA A 50 4.86 8.80 11.12
N ASP A 51 5.79 8.51 10.20
CA ASP A 51 6.40 9.51 9.32
C ASP A 51 5.54 9.87 8.10
N GLY A 52 4.44 9.16 7.85
CA GLY A 52 3.53 9.34 6.72
C GLY A 52 3.81 8.44 5.51
N HIS A 53 4.71 7.44 5.62
CA HIS A 53 4.85 6.39 4.62
C HIS A 53 3.63 5.45 4.63
N ASN A 54 2.95 5.34 3.49
CA ASN A 54 1.77 4.51 3.35
C ASN A 54 2.07 3.26 2.51
N GLN A 55 1.49 2.13 2.88
CA GLN A 55 1.68 0.84 2.21
C GLN A 55 0.33 0.13 2.06
N ASP A 56 0.03 -0.43 0.88
CA ASP A 56 -1.14 -1.26 0.60
C ASP A 56 -0.72 -2.68 0.22
N PHE A 57 -1.40 -3.65 0.80
CA PHE A 57 -1.06 -5.07 0.72
C PHE A 57 -2.26 -5.89 0.25
N THR A 58 -1.96 -6.87 -0.58
CA THR A 58 -2.89 -7.93 -0.95
C THR A 58 -3.24 -8.82 0.25
N PRO A 59 -4.35 -9.59 0.20
CA PRO A 59 -4.72 -10.52 1.27
C PRO A 59 -3.65 -11.56 1.62
N ASP A 60 -2.79 -11.94 0.67
CA ASP A 60 -1.65 -12.84 0.88
C ASP A 60 -0.40 -12.13 1.45
N GLY A 61 -0.47 -10.82 1.69
CA GLY A 61 0.57 -10.04 2.34
C GLY A 61 1.60 -9.41 1.39
N MET A 62 1.36 -9.47 0.07
CA MET A 62 2.24 -8.85 -0.90
C MET A 62 1.95 -7.35 -1.03
N LEU A 63 3.00 -6.52 -0.90
CA LEU A 63 2.96 -5.08 -1.13
C LEU A 63 2.65 -4.79 -2.60
N ILE A 64 1.65 -3.95 -2.87
CA ILE A 64 1.25 -3.56 -4.24
C ILE A 64 1.32 -2.07 -4.47
N HIS A 65 1.40 -1.27 -3.40
CA HIS A 65 1.54 0.16 -3.50
C HIS A 65 2.25 0.70 -2.26
N GLU A 66 3.13 1.68 -2.46
CA GLU A 66 3.63 2.51 -1.37
C GLU A 66 3.79 3.96 -1.79
N SER A 67 3.61 4.87 -0.83
CA SER A 67 3.85 6.29 -1.03
C SER A 67 4.58 6.89 0.16
N TYR A 68 5.57 7.71 -0.13
CA TYR A 68 6.39 8.39 0.86
C TYR A 68 5.98 9.86 0.98
N PRO A 69 6.18 10.47 2.17
CA PRO A 69 6.00 11.92 2.36
C PRO A 69 6.86 12.77 1.42
N SER A 70 7.99 12.22 0.94
CA SER A 70 8.85 12.86 -0.05
C SER A 70 8.20 13.01 -1.44
N GLY A 71 7.02 12.41 -1.66
CA GLY A 71 6.32 12.39 -2.95
C GLY A 71 6.70 11.21 -3.84
N LEU A 72 7.68 10.39 -3.42
CA LEU A 72 7.99 9.11 -4.06
C LEU A 72 6.79 8.16 -3.94
N VAL A 73 6.34 7.61 -5.05
CA VAL A 73 5.26 6.60 -5.10
C VAL A 73 5.70 5.44 -5.93
N ARG A 74 5.41 4.21 -5.49
CA ARG A 74 5.67 2.98 -6.25
C ARG A 74 4.44 2.09 -6.22
N SER A 75 4.19 1.42 -7.34
CA SER A 75 3.18 0.37 -7.43
C SER A 75 3.74 -0.83 -8.17
N TRP A 76 3.22 -2.01 -7.85
CA TRP A 76 3.62 -3.27 -8.44
C TRP A 76 2.40 -4.04 -8.92
N ASP A 77 2.60 -4.83 -9.98
CA ASP A 77 1.63 -5.82 -10.40
C ASP A 77 1.54 -6.93 -9.35
N ARG A 78 0.31 -7.29 -9.00
CA ARG A 78 0.04 -8.23 -7.92
C ARG A 78 0.36 -9.69 -8.27
N HIS A 79 0.53 -10.02 -9.54
CA HIS A 79 0.73 -11.37 -10.04
C HIS A 79 2.20 -11.63 -10.38
N THR A 80 2.88 -10.65 -10.96
CA THR A 80 4.28 -10.77 -11.39
C THR A 80 5.25 -10.19 -10.38
N GLY A 81 4.81 -9.29 -9.50
CA GLY A 81 5.68 -8.51 -8.62
C GLY A 81 6.50 -7.44 -9.36
N MET A 82 6.26 -7.25 -10.66
CA MET A 82 6.96 -6.25 -11.47
C MET A 82 6.44 -4.85 -11.13
N PRO A 83 7.30 -3.81 -11.17
CA PRO A 83 6.85 -2.44 -11.03
C PRO A 83 5.88 -2.08 -12.15
N THR A 84 4.81 -1.35 -11.83
CA THR A 84 3.83 -0.84 -12.81
C THR A 84 3.80 0.69 -12.85
N TYR A 85 4.18 1.33 -11.74
CA TYR A 85 4.18 2.79 -11.62
C TYR A 85 5.26 3.28 -10.66
N LEU A 86 5.86 4.41 -11.01
CA LEU A 86 6.78 5.17 -10.17
C LEU A 86 6.48 6.64 -10.38
N ARG A 87 6.34 7.39 -9.29
CA ARG A 87 6.45 8.84 -9.32
C ARG A 87 7.60 9.27 -8.45
N ASN A 88 8.52 10.04 -9.00
CA ASN A 88 9.61 10.63 -8.26
C ASN A 88 9.14 11.86 -7.45
N PRO A 89 9.89 12.25 -6.39
CA PRO A 89 9.65 13.47 -5.64
C PRO A 89 9.53 14.75 -6.49
N ASN A 90 10.19 14.79 -7.65
CA ASN A 90 10.11 15.92 -8.59
C ASN A 90 8.87 15.90 -9.50
N GLY A 91 7.93 14.97 -9.27
CA GLY A 91 6.68 14.83 -10.02
C GLY A 91 6.82 14.04 -11.32
N LYS A 92 8.02 13.57 -11.69
CA LYS A 92 8.22 12.74 -12.88
C LYS A 92 7.61 11.36 -12.69
N GLU A 93 6.79 10.92 -13.64
CA GLU A 93 6.06 9.66 -13.60
C GLU A 93 6.58 8.67 -14.65
N PHE A 94 6.56 7.39 -14.29
CA PHE A 94 6.97 6.27 -15.13
C PHE A 94 5.93 5.15 -14.98
N PHE A 95 5.66 4.48 -16.09
CA PHE A 95 4.70 3.38 -16.15
C PHE A 95 5.37 2.22 -16.87
N TRP A 96 5.18 0.99 -16.39
CA TRP A 96 5.71 -0.20 -17.04
C TRP A 96 4.57 -1.15 -17.44
N ASP A 97 4.78 -1.94 -18.49
CA ASP A 97 3.91 -3.05 -18.84
C ASP A 97 4.17 -4.29 -17.96
N GLU A 98 3.39 -5.35 -18.20
CA GLU A 98 3.46 -6.62 -17.47
C GLU A 98 4.81 -7.35 -17.64
N GLU A 99 5.56 -7.03 -18.71
CA GLU A 99 6.90 -7.55 -18.99
C GLU A 99 8.01 -6.70 -18.36
N GLY A 100 7.65 -5.57 -17.73
CA GLY A 100 8.58 -4.64 -17.10
C GLY A 100 9.21 -3.64 -18.07
N PHE A 101 8.63 -3.40 -19.25
CA PHE A 101 9.10 -2.36 -20.18
C PHE A 101 8.39 -1.03 -19.95
N LEU A 102 9.17 0.06 -20.00
CA LEU A 102 8.68 1.41 -19.78
C LEU A 102 7.73 1.86 -20.91
N LEU A 103 6.50 2.22 -20.55
CA LEU A 103 5.43 2.69 -21.43
C LEU A 103 5.43 4.21 -21.65
N ARG A 104 5.90 5.02 -20.68
CA ARG A 104 6.04 6.48 -20.83
C ARG A 104 7.24 7.06 -20.09
N ASP A 105 8.11 7.72 -20.85
CA ASP A 105 8.98 8.82 -20.40
C ASP A 105 9.28 9.84 -21.53
N ILE A 106 8.53 9.83 -22.65
CA ILE A 106 8.98 10.54 -23.85
C ILE A 106 7.77 11.09 -24.65
N PRO A 107 7.80 12.33 -25.16
CA PRO A 107 6.87 12.81 -26.17
C PRO A 107 6.75 11.80 -27.32
N GLU A 108 5.56 11.68 -27.92
CA GLU A 108 5.21 10.67 -28.93
C GLU A 108 6.20 10.62 -30.11
N GLU A 109 6.94 11.71 -30.35
CA GLU A 109 7.91 11.94 -31.41
C GLU A 109 9.29 11.27 -31.19
N GLU A 110 9.64 10.89 -29.96
CA GLU A 110 10.95 10.34 -29.57
C GLU A 110 10.85 8.91 -29.00
N ARG A 111 9.87 8.11 -29.46
CA ARG A 111 9.72 6.67 -29.17
C ARG A 111 10.88 5.80 -29.68
N LEU A 112 12.12 6.13 -29.35
CA LEU A 112 13.30 5.35 -29.65
C LEU A 112 13.73 4.57 -28.41
N GLU A 113 13.68 3.25 -28.60
CA GLU A 113 14.39 2.20 -27.87
C GLU A 113 13.84 1.79 -26.51
N ARG A 114 13.47 0.50 -26.45
CA ARG A 114 13.00 -0.22 -25.27
C ARG A 114 14.08 -0.14 -24.19
N VAL A 115 13.86 0.68 -23.16
CA VAL A 115 14.77 0.75 -22.01
C VAL A 115 14.36 -0.32 -20.98
N PRO A 116 15.19 -1.34 -20.71
CA PRO A 116 14.92 -2.32 -19.67
C PRO A 116 15.08 -1.72 -18.26
N LEU A 117 14.52 -2.41 -17.26
CA LEU A 117 14.63 -2.05 -15.84
C LEU A 117 16.12 -1.91 -15.40
N PRO A 118 16.47 -0.95 -14.51
CA PRO A 118 17.78 -0.89 -13.86
C PRO A 118 17.99 -2.04 -12.85
#